data_AF-A0A3N5TVN6-F1
#
_entry.id   AF-A0A3N5TVN6-F1
#
_cell.length_a   1.000
_cell.length_b   1.000
_cell.length_c   1.000
_cell.angle_alpha   90.00
_cell.angle_beta   90.00
_cell.angle_gamma   90.00
#
_symmetry.space_group_name_H-M   'P 1'
#
loop_
_entity.id
_entity.type
_entity.pdbx_description
1 polymer ?
#
loop_
_entity_poly.entity_id
_entity_poly.type
_entity_poly.pdbx_seq_one_letter_code
_entity_poly.pdbx_strand_id
1 'polypeptide(L)'
;MNKLVLSLLLAVSFAVPAFSQMMDTPMREYKGGHGSMMRMGNMDKMDDMMGMCIEHANEIGLTDDQIMKLKPLHREMQKKQARLKADREIAEIELVEIMEVKDFDMGKASSAVKKIAEVTTAHHLEMLKVMKEIRTILTDEQVKIMEKIMPMQAGEKKPANKMMKKQ
;
A
#
# COMPACT_ATOMS: atom_id res chain seq x y z
N MET A 1 -75.61 21.09 22.73
CA MET A 1 -75.35 22.28 21.90
C MET A 1 -73.90 22.25 21.46
N ASN A 2 -73.71 22.36 20.14
CA ASN A 2 -72.57 22.15 19.24
C ASN A 2 -71.13 22.51 19.70
N LYS A 3 -70.19 22.00 18.86
CA LYS A 3 -68.82 22.49 18.52
C LYS A 3 -67.69 21.84 19.34
N LEU A 4 -66.62 21.23 18.81
CA LEU A 4 -66.02 21.14 17.48
C LEU A 4 -65.21 19.83 17.39
N VAL A 5 -65.30 19.11 16.27
CA VAL A 5 -64.32 18.09 15.89
C VAL A 5 -63.25 18.81 15.08
N LEU A 6 -62.04 18.96 15.64
CA LEU A 6 -60.88 19.39 14.88
C LEU A 6 -59.94 18.20 14.66
N SER A 7 -59.87 17.82 13.39
CA SER A 7 -58.97 16.83 12.80
C SER A 7 -57.52 17.21 13.03
N LEU A 8 -56.73 16.30 13.62
CA LEU A 8 -55.27 16.41 13.70
C LEU A 8 -54.66 15.57 12.57
N LEU A 9 -54.40 16.21 11.43
CA LEU A 9 -53.61 15.65 10.34
C LEU A 9 -52.15 15.52 10.79
N LEU A 10 -51.72 14.29 11.12
CA LEU A 10 -50.29 13.97 11.25
C LEU A 10 -49.67 13.96 9.85
N ALA A 11 -48.93 15.03 9.51
CA ALA A 11 -48.05 15.04 8.36
C ALA A 11 -46.80 14.20 8.68
N VAL A 12 -46.75 12.97 8.15
CA VAL A 12 -45.54 12.14 8.18
C VAL A 12 -44.60 12.68 7.11
N SER A 13 -43.66 13.53 7.53
CA SER A 13 -42.53 13.96 6.69
C SER A 13 -41.56 12.79 6.51
N PHE A 14 -41.68 12.05 5.42
CA PHE A 14 -40.62 11.14 4.99
C PHE A 14 -39.42 11.97 4.52
N ALA A 15 -38.43 12.13 5.40
CA ALA A 15 -37.10 12.57 4.99
C ALA A 15 -36.47 11.46 4.14
N VAL A 16 -36.51 11.61 2.81
CA VAL A 16 -35.76 10.77 1.89
C VAL A 16 -34.27 11.07 2.13
N PRO A 17 -33.44 10.07 2.48
CA PRO A 17 -32.01 10.30 2.63
C PRO A 17 -31.41 10.73 1.29
N ALA A 18 -30.58 11.76 1.31
CA ALA A 18 -29.85 12.33 0.17
C ALA A 18 -28.77 11.39 -0.42
N PHE A 19 -29.11 10.12 -0.65
CA PHE A 19 -28.21 9.11 -1.20
C PHE A 19 -28.22 9.07 -2.74
N SER A 20 -29.21 9.70 -3.39
CA SER A 20 -29.39 9.65 -4.83
C SER A 20 -28.56 10.66 -5.63
N GLN A 21 -27.75 11.52 -5.00
CA GLN A 21 -26.98 12.57 -5.68
C GLN A 21 -25.49 12.22 -5.90
N MET A 22 -25.06 10.98 -5.59
CA MET A 22 -23.64 10.57 -5.72
C MET A 22 -23.36 9.66 -6.93
N MET A 23 -24.11 9.78 -8.03
CA MET A 23 -23.83 8.99 -9.25
C MET A 23 -23.68 9.82 -10.55
N ASP A 24 -23.99 11.12 -10.55
CA ASP A 24 -23.99 11.95 -11.77
C ASP A 24 -22.95 13.09 -11.76
N THR A 25 -21.81 12.90 -11.08
CA THR A 25 -20.65 13.78 -11.33
C THR A 25 -19.84 13.20 -12.50
N PRO A 26 -19.78 13.86 -13.66
CA PRO A 26 -18.83 13.45 -14.68
C PRO A 26 -17.43 13.56 -14.08
N MET A 27 -16.70 12.45 -14.09
CA MET A 27 -15.28 12.38 -13.73
C MET A 27 -14.51 13.41 -14.59
N ARG A 28 -14.42 14.65 -14.09
CA ARG A 28 -13.52 15.65 -14.63
C ARG A 28 -12.13 15.06 -14.53
N GLU A 29 -11.50 14.97 -15.68
CA GLU A 29 -10.09 14.61 -15.87
C GLU A 29 -9.24 15.51 -14.95
N TYR A 30 -8.94 15.02 -13.74
CA TYR A 30 -8.11 15.69 -12.76
C TYR A 30 -6.65 15.55 -13.22
N LYS A 31 -6.25 16.42 -14.15
CA LYS A 31 -4.83 16.62 -14.48
C LYS A 31 -4.17 17.35 -13.33
N GLY A 32 -3.17 16.71 -12.72
CA GLY A 32 -2.08 17.41 -12.03
C GLY A 32 -2.27 17.60 -10.52
N GLY A 33 -2.02 16.53 -9.77
CA GLY A 33 -1.78 16.57 -8.33
C GLY A 33 -1.33 15.19 -7.86
N HIS A 34 -0.08 14.83 -8.16
CA HIS A 34 0.49 13.50 -7.87
C HIS A 34 0.74 13.31 -6.37
N GLY A 35 -0.33 13.06 -5.60
CA GLY A 35 -0.24 12.25 -4.40
C GLY A 35 -0.23 10.79 -4.84
N SER A 36 0.94 10.27 -5.22
CA SER A 36 1.11 8.86 -5.58
C SER A 36 0.87 7.98 -4.35
N MET A 37 -0.39 7.70 -4.04
CA MET A 37 -0.76 6.70 -3.05
C MET A 37 -0.30 5.35 -3.59
N MET A 38 0.78 4.81 -3.02
CA MET A 38 1.31 3.51 -3.42
C MET A 38 0.20 2.46 -3.29
N ARG A 39 0.01 1.63 -4.32
CA ARG A 39 -0.86 0.46 -4.19
C ARG A 39 -0.23 -0.48 -3.16
N MET A 40 -0.98 -0.82 -2.10
CA MET A 40 -0.54 -1.70 -1.01
C MET A 40 0.10 -3.01 -1.51
N GLY A 41 -0.39 -3.56 -2.63
CA GLY A 41 0.14 -4.79 -3.24
C GLY A 41 1.56 -4.68 -3.84
N ASN A 42 2.17 -3.49 -3.85
CA ASN A 42 3.56 -3.30 -4.25
C ASN A 42 4.53 -3.19 -3.07
N MET A 43 4.06 -3.15 -1.81
CA MET A 43 4.95 -2.94 -0.68
C MET A 43 6.00 -4.04 -0.53
N ASP A 44 5.66 -5.28 -0.88
CA ASP A 44 6.59 -6.41 -0.89
C ASP A 44 7.68 -6.31 -1.98
N LYS A 45 7.51 -5.41 -2.96
CA LYS A 45 8.52 -5.13 -4.00
C LYS A 45 9.45 -3.99 -3.61
N MET A 46 9.26 -3.37 -2.46
CA MET A 46 10.01 -2.19 -2.03
C MET A 46 11.16 -2.54 -1.09
N ASP A 47 11.48 -3.82 -0.95
CA ASP A 47 12.41 -4.27 0.07
C ASP A 47 13.78 -3.62 -0.02
N ASP A 48 14.25 -3.34 -1.24
CA ASP A 48 15.56 -2.75 -1.46
C ASP A 48 15.52 -1.30 -1.92
N MET A 49 14.46 -0.56 -1.57
CA MET A 49 14.33 0.86 -1.96
C MET A 49 15.53 1.70 -1.52
N MET A 50 16.08 1.45 -0.33
CA MET A 50 17.26 2.19 0.13
C MET A 50 18.56 1.74 -0.55
N GLY A 51 18.64 0.46 -0.95
CA GLY A 51 19.75 -0.03 -1.78
C GLY A 51 19.78 0.71 -3.11
N MET A 52 18.62 0.78 -3.78
CA MET A 52 18.43 1.55 -5.01
C MET A 52 18.76 3.04 -4.83
N CYS A 53 18.37 3.69 -3.71
CA CYS A 53 18.80 5.07 -3.43
C CYS A 53 20.32 5.23 -3.40
N ILE A 54 21.03 4.29 -2.78
CA ILE A 54 22.50 4.33 -2.66
C ILE A 54 23.16 4.02 -4.01
N GLU A 55 22.62 3.06 -4.77
CA GLU A 55 23.12 2.71 -6.11
C GLU A 55 23.01 3.87 -7.09
N HIS A 56 21.90 4.62 -7.02
CA HIS A 56 21.65 5.80 -7.84
C HIS A 56 22.10 7.12 -7.18
N ALA A 57 23.03 7.06 -6.23
CA ALA A 57 23.46 8.23 -5.45
C ALA A 57 23.91 9.41 -6.31
N ASN A 58 24.66 9.16 -7.39
CA ASN A 58 25.13 10.20 -8.30
C ASN A 58 23.99 10.84 -9.10
N GLU A 59 23.02 10.04 -9.55
CA GLU A 59 21.87 10.52 -10.33
C GLU A 59 20.90 11.33 -9.47
N ILE A 60 20.73 10.93 -8.20
CA ILE A 60 19.91 11.65 -7.21
C ILE A 60 20.67 12.89 -6.71
N GLY A 61 22.00 12.91 -6.79
CA GLY A 61 22.83 13.98 -6.26
C GLY A 61 22.98 13.92 -4.75
N LEU A 62 23.15 12.72 -4.19
CA LEU A 62 23.36 12.51 -2.75
C LEU A 62 24.74 13.02 -2.33
N THR A 63 24.80 13.67 -1.16
CA THR A 63 26.07 14.06 -0.55
C THR A 63 26.71 12.90 0.19
N ASP A 64 28.01 12.98 0.44
CA ASP A 64 28.73 11.98 1.23
C ASP A 64 28.12 11.81 2.63
N ASP A 65 27.69 12.90 3.27
CA ASP A 65 27.01 12.89 4.56
C ASP A 65 25.66 12.12 4.51
N GLN A 66 24.91 12.27 3.43
CA GLN A 66 23.65 11.54 3.23
C GLN A 66 23.93 10.04 3.01
N ILE A 67 24.92 9.70 2.19
CA ILE A 67 25.34 8.32 1.93
C ILE A 67 25.82 7.65 3.23
N MET A 68 26.59 8.38 4.06
CA MET A 68 27.06 7.90 5.36
C MET A 68 25.93 7.60 6.33
N LYS A 69 24.79 8.31 6.25
CA LYS A 69 23.59 8.03 7.06
C LYS A 69 22.77 6.88 6.50
N LEU A 70 22.62 6.80 5.18
CA LEU A 70 21.79 5.79 4.51
C LEU A 70 22.39 4.38 4.60
N LYS A 71 23.72 4.23 4.46
CA LYS A 71 24.39 2.92 4.49
C LYS A 71 24.12 2.09 5.76
N PRO A 72 24.36 2.60 6.98
CA PRO A 72 24.09 1.83 8.20
C PRO A 72 22.59 1.56 8.38
N LEU A 73 21.74 2.53 8.05
CA LEU A 73 20.29 2.36 8.10
C LEU A 73 19.82 1.23 7.17
N HIS A 74 20.39 1.15 5.96
CA HIS A 74 20.09 0.10 4.98
C HIS A 74 20.50 -1.28 5.50
N ARG A 75 21.67 -1.40 6.13
CA ARG A 75 22.11 -2.67 6.72
C ARG A 75 21.21 -3.13 7.86
N GLU A 76 20.80 -2.23 8.74
CA GLU A 76 19.88 -2.56 9.82
C GLU A 76 18.50 -2.97 9.31
N MET A 77 18.00 -2.28 8.28
CA MET A 77 16.80 -2.68 7.57
C MET A 77 16.88 -4.07 6.96
N GLN A 78 17.95 -4.35 6.19
CA GLN A 78 18.13 -5.65 5.53
C GLN A 78 18.10 -6.79 6.55
N LYS A 79 18.73 -6.60 7.72
CA LYS A 79 18.68 -7.58 8.81
C LYS A 79 17.25 -7.80 9.33
N LYS A 80 16.47 -6.73 9.52
CA LYS A 80 15.08 -6.84 9.99
C LYS A 80 14.17 -7.50 8.95
N GLN A 81 14.28 -7.10 7.68
CA GLN A 81 13.52 -7.71 6.59
C GLN A 81 13.85 -9.19 6.43
N ALA A 82 15.13 -9.57 6.51
CA ALA A 82 15.53 -10.97 6.45
C ALA A 82 14.86 -11.81 7.54
N ARG A 83 14.78 -11.28 8.77
CA ARG A 83 14.07 -11.93 9.88
C ARG A 83 12.57 -12.05 9.62
N LEU A 84 11.92 -10.95 9.23
CA LEU A 84 10.47 -10.95 8.94
C LEU A 84 10.12 -11.89 7.78
N LYS A 85 10.95 -11.94 6.73
CA LYS A 85 10.76 -12.91 5.63
C LYS A 85 10.91 -14.34 6.11
N ALA A 86 11.92 -14.63 6.91
CA ALA A 86 12.10 -15.96 7.49
C ALA A 86 10.91 -16.35 8.39
N ASP A 87 10.46 -15.45 9.27
CA ASP A 87 9.31 -15.70 10.15
C ASP A 87 8.02 -15.94 9.36
N ARG A 88 7.84 -15.22 8.24
CA ARG A 88 6.70 -15.40 7.32
C ARG A 88 6.78 -16.75 6.61
N GLU A 89 7.94 -17.10 6.04
CA GLU A 89 8.17 -18.37 5.35
C GLU A 89 7.93 -19.56 6.30
N ILE A 90 8.44 -19.47 7.54
CA ILE A 90 8.22 -20.50 8.57
C ILE A 90 6.72 -20.65 8.86
N ALA A 91 5.98 -19.55 9.02
CA ALA A 91 4.53 -19.62 9.27
C ALA A 91 3.73 -20.16 8.07
N GLU A 92 4.21 -19.93 6.83
CA GLU A 92 3.64 -20.52 5.62
C GLU A 92 3.90 -22.02 5.53
N ILE A 93 5.12 -22.47 5.87
CA ILE A 93 5.45 -23.90 5.96
C ILE A 93 4.60 -24.58 7.05
N GLU A 94 4.50 -23.99 8.24
CA GLU A 94 3.65 -24.48 9.34
C GLU A 94 2.19 -24.64 8.90
N LEU A 95 1.66 -23.67 8.12
CA LEU A 95 0.31 -23.76 7.57
C LEU A 95 0.17 -24.92 6.58
N VAL A 96 1.15 -25.10 5.68
CA VAL A 96 1.16 -26.22 4.72
C VAL A 96 1.15 -27.55 5.48
N GLU A 97 2.02 -27.73 6.47
CA GLU A 97 2.11 -28.93 7.31
C GLU A 97 0.77 -29.25 8.00
N ILE A 98 0.08 -28.23 8.54
CA ILE A 98 -1.26 -28.41 9.13
C ILE A 98 -2.25 -28.93 8.09
N MET A 99 -2.18 -28.43 6.85
CA MET A 99 -3.12 -28.73 5.77
C MET A 99 -2.82 -30.03 5.01
N GLU A 100 -1.74 -30.75 5.31
CA GLU A 100 -1.36 -32.00 4.61
C GLU A 100 -2.37 -33.14 4.81
N VAL A 101 -3.13 -33.11 5.92
CA VAL A 101 -4.15 -34.11 6.23
C VAL A 101 -5.53 -33.68 5.73
N LYS A 102 -6.36 -34.66 5.34
CA LYS A 102 -7.70 -34.40 4.77
C LYS A 102 -8.64 -33.64 5.72
N ASP A 103 -8.58 -33.93 7.01
CA ASP A 103 -9.38 -33.31 8.06
C ASP A 103 -8.45 -32.53 9.01
N PHE A 104 -7.94 -31.41 8.52
CA PHE A 104 -6.97 -30.59 9.25
C PHE A 104 -7.64 -29.74 10.33
N ASP A 105 -6.87 -29.42 11.37
CA ASP A 105 -7.34 -28.59 12.48
C ASP A 105 -7.49 -27.12 12.04
N MET A 106 -8.74 -26.69 11.88
CA MET A 106 -9.08 -25.30 11.51
C MET A 106 -8.60 -24.26 12.53
N GLY A 107 -8.50 -24.60 13.82
CA GLY A 107 -7.98 -23.72 14.86
C GLY A 107 -6.48 -23.46 14.70
N LYS A 108 -5.71 -24.53 14.40
CA LYS A 108 -4.28 -24.41 14.08
C LYS A 108 -4.07 -23.64 12.78
N ALA A 109 -4.82 -23.96 11.72
CA ALA A 109 -4.73 -23.25 10.44
C ALA A 109 -5.04 -21.75 10.61
N SER A 110 -6.10 -21.40 11.36
CA SER A 110 -6.44 -20.01 11.67
C SER A 110 -5.32 -19.28 12.41
N SER A 111 -4.65 -19.97 13.34
CA SER A 111 -3.55 -19.39 14.12
C SER A 111 -2.31 -19.13 13.25
N ALA A 112 -1.97 -20.06 12.36
CA ALA A 112 -0.89 -19.89 11.38
C ALA A 112 -1.17 -18.72 10.41
N VAL A 113 -2.40 -18.62 9.88
CA VAL A 113 -2.81 -17.49 9.03
C VAL A 113 -2.71 -16.15 9.76
N LYS A 114 -3.10 -16.08 11.04
CA LYS A 114 -2.94 -14.86 11.86
C LYS A 114 -1.47 -14.48 12.02
N LYS A 115 -0.59 -15.44 12.28
CA LYS A 115 0.86 -15.22 12.36
C LYS A 115 1.42 -14.67 11.05
N ILE A 116 1.02 -15.22 9.90
CA ILE A 116 1.40 -14.70 8.56
C ILE A 116 0.94 -13.24 8.41
N ALA A 117 -0.30 -12.92 8.78
CA ALA A 117 -0.85 -11.57 8.69
C ALA A 117 -0.12 -10.57 9.62
N GLU A 118 0.20 -10.99 10.85
CA GLU A 118 0.95 -10.18 11.82
C GLU A 118 2.36 -9.86 11.29
N VAL A 119 3.09 -10.86 10.79
CA VAL A 119 4.43 -10.66 10.22
C VAL A 119 4.38 -9.78 8.97
N THR A 120 3.40 -9.99 8.09
CA THR A 120 3.18 -9.15 6.90
C THR A 120 2.90 -7.69 7.29
N THR A 121 2.07 -7.48 8.31
CA THR A 121 1.77 -6.14 8.84
C THR A 121 3.03 -5.49 9.41
N ALA A 122 3.81 -6.23 10.20
CA ALA A 122 5.07 -5.75 10.75
C ALA A 122 6.06 -5.35 9.64
N HIS A 123 6.13 -6.13 8.56
CA HIS A 123 6.93 -5.83 7.38
C HIS A 123 6.52 -4.52 6.71
N HIS A 124 5.23 -4.34 6.40
CA HIS A 124 4.73 -3.11 5.78
C HIS A 124 4.93 -1.88 6.67
N LEU A 125 4.77 -2.02 7.98
CA LEU A 125 5.06 -0.95 8.94
C LEU A 125 6.53 -0.56 8.95
N GLU A 126 7.45 -1.53 8.86
CA GLU A 126 8.88 -1.23 8.74
C GLU A 126 9.16 -0.47 7.44
N MET A 127 8.53 -0.86 6.32
CA MET A 127 8.70 -0.12 5.05
C MET A 127 8.22 1.32 5.16
N LEU A 128 7.09 1.58 5.81
CA LEU A 128 6.61 2.95 6.04
C LEU A 128 7.59 3.78 6.89
N LYS A 129 8.16 3.20 7.94
CA LYS A 129 9.17 3.89 8.77
C LYS A 129 10.39 4.28 7.95
N VAL A 130 10.80 3.40 7.04
CA VAL A 130 11.96 3.63 6.19
C VAL A 130 11.68 4.71 5.18
N MET A 131 10.52 4.68 4.51
CA MET A 131 10.11 5.73 3.59
C MET A 131 10.11 7.09 4.27
N LYS A 132 9.64 7.13 5.52
CA LYS A 132 9.69 8.34 6.35
C LYS A 132 11.13 8.77 6.63
N GLU A 133 12.02 7.86 7.02
CA GLU A 133 13.41 8.16 7.36
C GLU A 133 14.24 8.60 6.13
N ILE A 134 14.03 8.00 4.97
CA ILE A 134 14.68 8.46 3.72
C ILE A 134 14.29 9.91 3.43
N ARG A 135 13.00 10.25 3.61
CA ARG A 135 12.50 11.61 3.41
C ARG A 135 13.02 12.63 4.43
N THR A 136 13.56 12.21 5.58
CA THR A 136 14.24 13.14 6.51
C THR A 136 15.71 13.36 6.15
N ILE A 137 16.32 12.42 5.43
CA ILE A 137 17.73 12.49 5.00
C ILE A 137 17.84 13.25 3.66
N LEU A 138 16.91 13.04 2.74
CA LEU A 138 16.90 13.65 1.41
C LEU A 138 16.25 15.04 1.41
N THR A 139 16.67 15.88 0.47
CA THR A 139 15.95 17.11 0.15
C THR A 139 14.71 16.81 -0.69
N ASP A 140 13.74 17.73 -0.72
CA ASP A 140 12.53 17.59 -1.54
C ASP A 140 12.84 17.36 -3.03
N GLU A 141 13.92 17.96 -3.55
CA GLU A 141 14.32 17.78 -4.94
C GLU A 141 14.93 16.38 -5.18
N GLN A 142 15.77 15.91 -4.25
CA GLN A 142 16.29 14.54 -4.29
C GLN A 142 15.18 13.50 -4.19
N VAL A 143 14.15 13.74 -3.37
CA VAL A 143 12.96 12.86 -3.28
C VAL A 143 12.23 12.79 -4.62
N LYS A 144 12.05 13.91 -5.34
CA LYS A 144 11.41 13.88 -6.66
C LYS A 144 12.24 13.13 -7.70
N ILE A 145 13.56 13.23 -7.66
CA ILE A 145 14.45 12.49 -8.56
C ILE A 145 14.38 10.99 -8.23
N MET A 146 14.47 10.66 -6.95
CA MET A 146 14.32 9.31 -6.42
C MET A 146 13.00 8.65 -6.86
N GLU A 147 11.86 9.35 -6.74
CA GLU A 147 10.54 8.85 -7.17
C GLU A 147 10.42 8.64 -8.68
N LYS A 148 11.22 9.35 -9.50
CA LYS A 148 11.28 9.13 -10.95
C LYS A 148 12.11 7.89 -11.32
N ILE A 149 13.24 7.68 -10.63
CA ILE A 149 14.16 6.56 -10.87
C ILE A 149 13.56 5.25 -10.35
N MET A 150 12.86 5.32 -9.22
CA MET A 150 12.13 4.19 -8.64
C MET A 150 10.64 4.40 -8.83
N PRO A 151 10.08 4.10 -10.02
CA PRO A 151 8.65 4.21 -10.22
C PRO A 151 7.95 3.23 -9.27
N MET A 152 7.41 3.77 -8.18
CA MET A 152 6.55 3.05 -7.23
C MET A 152 5.19 2.70 -7.86
N GLN A 153 5.03 2.96 -9.16
CA GLN A 153 3.84 2.67 -9.94
C GLN A 153 3.75 1.17 -10.22
N ALA A 154 2.67 0.57 -9.70
CA ALA A 154 2.22 -0.74 -10.13
C ALA A 154 1.80 -0.66 -11.60
N GLY A 155 2.49 -1.43 -12.44
CA GLY A 155 2.05 -1.73 -13.80
C GLY A 155 2.87 -1.00 -14.85
N GLU A 156 3.86 -1.72 -15.40
CA GLU A 156 4.23 -1.51 -16.78
C GLU A 156 2.94 -1.52 -17.62
N LYS A 157 2.51 -0.37 -18.14
CA LYS A 157 1.68 -0.38 -19.33
C LYS A 157 2.59 -0.91 -20.44
N LYS A 158 2.56 -2.22 -20.69
CA LYS A 158 3.15 -2.80 -21.91
C LYS A 158 2.69 -1.92 -23.08
N PRO A 159 3.60 -1.41 -23.93
CA PRO A 159 3.17 -0.62 -25.08
C PRO A 159 2.33 -1.53 -25.99
N ALA A 160 1.02 -1.26 -26.03
CA ALA A 160 0.09 -1.87 -26.97
C ALA A 160 0.35 -1.30 -28.36
N ASN A 161 1.49 -1.64 -28.97
CA ASN A 161 1.68 -1.39 -30.39
C ASN A 161 2.77 -2.28 -30.98
N LYS A 162 2.46 -3.57 -31.17
CA LYS A 162 3.19 -4.45 -32.11
C LYS A 162 2.41 -5.71 -32.49
N MET A 163 1.08 -5.62 -32.64
CA MET A 163 0.31 -6.69 -33.28
C MET A 163 -0.83 -6.07 -34.08
N MET A 164 -0.52 -5.57 -35.28
CA MET A 164 -1.42 -5.58 -36.44
C MET A 164 -0.70 -4.95 -37.63
N LYS A 165 -0.02 -5.80 -38.41
CA LYS A 165 0.07 -5.73 -39.88
C LYS A 165 0.72 -7.01 -40.41
N LYS A 166 -0.05 -8.09 -40.34
CA LYS A 166 -0.20 -9.16 -41.34
C LYS A 166 -1.72 -9.31 -41.41
N GLN A 167 -2.41 -9.22 -42.54
CA GLN A 167 -2.07 -9.50 -43.94
C GLN A 167 -2.57 -8.36 -44.84
#